data_AF-A0A940FL68-F1
#
_entry.id   AF-A0A940FL68-F1
#
_cell.length_a   1.000
_cell.length_b   1.000
_cell.length_c   1.000
_cell.angle_alpha   90.00
_cell.angle_beta   90.00
_cell.angle_gamma   90.00
#
_symmetry.space_group_name_H-M   'P 1'
#
loop_
_entity.id
_entity.type
_entity.pdbx_description
1 polymer ?
#
loop_
_entity_poly.entity_id
_entity_poly.type
_entity_poly.pdbx_seq_one_letter_code
_entity_poly.pdbx_strand_id
1 'polypeptide(L)'
;MLFSGVGIVLAGLLGTLAMSTWFYFAHAFGVARHNPGSYLGTLIFGVTRAAFATGLVFHFLIGILAAWIYAALMSLWGIQGGVGWGLLFGAVHWLIVMSLLGVVAPLHPAVRSGKLENPGYFARREGWSEAAGSLIDHLLFGAIVGGTLGIYHRHMGFSVPYSFESWMQPTLEPSIGYLVLVIALSVLFIVVATITTKLGYGDEVFAAATPDQDDPDWKIARERRETPEVEGE
;
A
#
# COMPACT_ATOMS: atom_id res chain seq x y z
N MET A 1 24.89 -0.80 -7.75
CA MET A 1 23.60 -1.38 -7.29
C MET A 1 23.22 -2.49 -8.28
N LEU A 2 22.63 -3.62 -7.85
CA LEU A 2 22.35 -4.77 -8.75
C LEU A 2 21.21 -4.51 -9.74
N PHE A 3 20.40 -3.48 -9.51
CA PHE A 3 19.18 -3.21 -10.27
C PHE A 3 19.19 -1.80 -10.83
N SER A 4 18.57 -1.60 -11.99
CA SER A 4 18.39 -0.27 -12.58
C SER A 4 17.24 0.49 -11.92
N GLY A 5 17.32 1.82 -11.88
CA GLY A 5 16.23 2.65 -11.33
C GLY A 5 14.88 2.44 -12.04
N VAL A 6 14.90 2.25 -13.37
CA VAL A 6 13.69 1.92 -14.15
C VAL A 6 13.07 0.60 -13.70
N GLY A 7 13.90 -0.45 -13.55
CA GLY A 7 13.44 -1.76 -13.10
C GLY A 7 12.82 -1.70 -11.70
N ILE A 8 13.39 -0.89 -10.81
CA ILE A 8 12.87 -0.68 -9.44
C ILE A 8 11.51 0.03 -9.47
N VAL A 9 11.38 1.11 -10.24
CA VAL A 9 10.11 1.85 -10.37
C VAL A 9 9.03 0.94 -10.95
N LEU A 10 9.33 0.21 -12.04
CA LEU A 10 8.39 -0.73 -12.64
C LEU A 10 8.00 -1.85 -11.67
N ALA A 11 8.96 -2.41 -10.91
CA ALA A 11 8.70 -3.43 -9.91
C ALA A 11 7.73 -2.92 -8.83
N GLY A 12 7.95 -1.72 -8.30
CA GLY A 12 7.07 -1.10 -7.30
C GLY A 12 5.66 -0.83 -7.83
N LEU A 13 5.55 -0.28 -9.04
CA LEU A 13 4.26 -0.02 -9.67
C LEU A 13 3.47 -1.30 -9.94
N LEU A 14 4.12 -2.32 -10.52
CA LEU A 14 3.47 -3.61 -10.79
C LEU A 14 3.08 -4.33 -9.49
N GLY A 15 3.94 -4.29 -8.48
CA GLY A 15 3.67 -4.86 -7.17
C GLY A 15 2.46 -4.21 -6.51
N THR A 16 2.42 -2.87 -6.46
CA THR A 16 1.29 -2.15 -5.85
C THR A 16 0.02 -2.28 -6.66
N LEU A 17 0.09 -2.35 -7.99
CA LEU A 17 -1.07 -2.62 -8.82
C LEU A 17 -1.66 -4.00 -8.52
N ALA A 18 -0.83 -5.03 -8.45
CA ALA A 18 -1.28 -6.39 -8.13
C ALA A 18 -1.92 -6.46 -6.74
N MET A 19 -1.26 -5.87 -5.75
CA MET A 19 -1.77 -5.77 -4.38
C MET A 19 -3.08 -5.00 -4.31
N SER A 20 -3.16 -3.81 -4.91
CA SER A 20 -4.39 -3.01 -4.92
C SER A 20 -5.53 -3.75 -5.63
N THR A 21 -5.23 -4.51 -6.69
CA THR A 21 -6.24 -5.32 -7.39
C THR A 21 -6.75 -6.45 -6.51
N TRP A 22 -5.84 -7.17 -5.83
CA TRP A 22 -6.23 -8.22 -4.87
C TRP A 22 -7.07 -7.63 -3.74
N PHE A 23 -6.70 -6.46 -3.24
CA PHE A 23 -7.45 -5.78 -2.21
C PHE A 23 -8.93 -5.55 -2.59
N TYR A 24 -9.19 -4.96 -3.77
CA TYR A 24 -10.57 -4.75 -4.22
C TYR A 24 -11.31 -6.07 -4.46
N PHE A 25 -10.61 -7.08 -4.96
CA PHE A 25 -11.17 -8.41 -5.08
C PHE A 25 -11.57 -8.97 -3.70
N ALA A 26 -10.66 -8.95 -2.73
CA ALA A 26 -10.92 -9.41 -1.37
C ALA A 26 -12.10 -8.67 -0.71
N HIS A 27 -12.21 -7.36 -0.94
CA HIS A 27 -13.36 -6.57 -0.47
C HIS A 27 -14.67 -6.97 -1.15
N ALA A 28 -14.67 -7.19 -2.47
CA ALA A 28 -15.85 -7.63 -3.22
C ALA A 28 -16.39 -9.00 -2.75
N PHE A 29 -15.52 -9.87 -2.21
CA PHE A 29 -15.90 -11.15 -1.61
C PHE A 29 -16.10 -11.10 -0.08
N GLY A 30 -16.04 -9.92 0.54
CA GLY A 30 -16.21 -9.74 1.98
C GLY A 30 -15.09 -10.35 2.84
N VAL A 31 -13.94 -10.66 2.23
CA VAL A 31 -12.75 -11.18 2.93
C VAL A 31 -12.03 -10.05 3.66
N ALA A 32 -11.91 -8.89 3.00
CA ALA A 32 -11.33 -7.68 3.56
C ALA A 32 -12.41 -6.61 3.75
N ARG A 33 -12.37 -5.90 4.87
CA ARG A 33 -13.30 -4.81 5.22
C ARG A 33 -12.67 -3.43 5.08
N HIS A 34 -11.35 -3.37 5.17
CA HIS A 34 -10.62 -2.11 5.09
C HIS A 34 -10.72 -1.49 3.69
N ASN A 35 -10.22 -0.27 3.51
CA ASN A 35 -9.82 0.21 2.19
C ASN A 35 -8.57 1.08 2.37
N PRO A 36 -7.37 0.57 2.02
CA PRO A 36 -6.11 1.27 2.30
C PRO A 36 -6.00 2.57 1.51
N GLY A 37 -6.64 2.64 0.33
CA GLY A 37 -6.73 3.87 -0.45
C GLY A 37 -7.49 4.96 0.31
N SER A 38 -8.61 4.63 0.94
CA SER A 38 -9.33 5.59 1.76
C SER A 38 -8.57 5.92 3.03
N TYR A 39 -8.04 4.91 3.74
CA TYR A 39 -7.35 5.12 5.00
C TYR A 39 -6.14 6.06 4.83
N LEU A 40 -5.25 5.78 3.87
CA LEU A 40 -4.10 6.64 3.57
C LEU A 40 -4.53 8.05 3.14
N GLY A 41 -5.59 8.15 2.34
CA GLY A 41 -6.12 9.42 1.88
C GLY A 41 -6.64 10.31 3.00
N THR A 42 -7.26 9.70 4.01
CA THR A 42 -7.85 10.42 5.13
C THR A 42 -6.82 11.05 6.06
N LEU A 43 -5.55 10.66 5.99
CA LEU A 43 -4.45 11.35 6.67
C LEU A 43 -4.25 12.78 6.12
N ILE A 44 -4.56 13.00 4.84
CA ILE A 44 -4.23 14.25 4.13
C ILE A 44 -5.47 15.12 3.98
N PHE A 45 -6.55 14.54 3.47
CA PHE A 45 -7.77 15.27 3.12
C PHE A 45 -8.93 15.00 4.07
N GLY A 46 -8.71 14.28 5.18
CA GLY A 46 -9.79 13.81 6.05
C GLY A 46 -10.73 12.86 5.32
N VAL A 47 -11.91 12.60 5.89
CA VAL A 47 -12.92 11.77 5.25
C VAL A 47 -13.58 12.59 4.14
N THR A 48 -13.01 12.55 2.93
CA THR A 48 -13.55 13.18 1.71
C THR A 48 -13.57 12.18 0.54
N ARG A 49 -14.39 12.40 -0.49
CA ARG A 49 -14.37 11.57 -1.72
C ARG A 49 -12.98 11.56 -2.38
N ALA A 50 -12.23 12.66 -2.25
CA ALA A 50 -10.86 12.80 -2.72
C ALA A 50 -9.85 11.96 -1.93
N ALA A 51 -10.19 11.51 -0.72
CA ALA A 51 -9.31 10.69 0.11
C ALA A 51 -8.94 9.40 -0.63
N PHE A 52 -9.92 8.66 -1.14
CA PHE A 52 -9.65 7.40 -1.83
C PHE A 52 -8.65 7.54 -3.00
N ALA A 53 -8.90 8.49 -3.91
CA ALA A 53 -8.03 8.76 -5.06
C ALA A 53 -6.62 9.13 -4.61
N THR A 54 -6.54 10.04 -3.63
CA THR A 54 -5.26 10.52 -3.10
C THR A 54 -4.49 9.40 -2.43
N GLY A 55 -5.13 8.65 -1.53
CA GLY A 55 -4.46 7.57 -0.82
C GLY A 55 -4.04 6.45 -1.75
N LEU A 56 -4.76 6.21 -2.86
CA LEU A 56 -4.29 5.30 -3.90
C LEU A 56 -3.01 5.82 -4.56
N VAL A 57 -2.92 7.11 -4.91
CA VAL A 57 -1.66 7.70 -5.41
C VAL A 57 -0.52 7.54 -4.40
N PHE A 58 -0.76 7.85 -3.12
CA PHE A 58 0.25 7.66 -2.06
C PHE A 58 0.64 6.20 -1.90
N HIS A 59 -0.30 5.27 -2.05
CA HIS A 59 -0.04 3.84 -1.95
C HIS A 59 0.96 3.38 -3.01
N PHE A 60 0.83 3.85 -4.24
CA PHE A 60 1.78 3.56 -5.32
C PHE A 60 3.14 4.24 -5.09
N LEU A 61 3.17 5.47 -4.57
CA LEU A 61 4.43 6.13 -4.22
C LEU A 61 5.18 5.35 -3.13
N ILE A 62 4.46 4.90 -2.10
CA ILE A 62 5.00 4.04 -1.03
C ILE A 62 5.46 2.69 -1.61
N GLY A 63 4.73 2.13 -2.56
CA GLY A 63 5.11 0.92 -3.29
C GLY A 63 6.44 1.04 -4.04
N ILE A 64 6.63 2.15 -4.75
CA ILE A 64 7.90 2.47 -5.40
C ILE A 64 9.02 2.57 -4.35
N LEU A 65 8.78 3.31 -3.26
CA LEU A 65 9.75 3.43 -2.17
C LEU A 65 10.10 2.07 -1.54
N ALA A 66 9.11 1.21 -1.32
CA ALA A 66 9.33 -0.15 -0.82
C ALA A 66 10.16 -0.99 -1.79
N ALA A 67 9.91 -0.89 -3.10
CA ALA A 67 10.73 -1.56 -4.12
C ALA A 67 12.18 -1.07 -4.12
N TRP A 68 12.44 0.23 -3.87
CA TRP A 68 13.79 0.76 -3.66
C TRP A 68 14.47 0.14 -2.45
N ILE A 69 13.75 0.00 -1.33
CA ILE A 69 14.27 -0.66 -0.12
C ILE A 69 14.60 -2.12 -0.43
N TYR A 70 13.73 -2.85 -1.15
CA TYR A 70 13.98 -4.24 -1.56
C TYR A 70 15.25 -4.34 -2.40
N ALA A 71 15.37 -3.50 -3.43
CA ALA A 71 16.52 -3.49 -4.32
C ALA A 71 17.83 -3.13 -3.60
N ALA A 72 17.78 -2.19 -2.64
CA ALA A 72 18.93 -1.80 -1.83
C ALA A 72 19.40 -2.95 -0.92
N LEU A 73 18.48 -3.57 -0.19
CA LEU A 73 18.76 -4.71 0.69
C LEU A 73 19.24 -5.94 -0.09
N MET A 74 18.59 -6.26 -1.21
CA MET A 74 19.05 -7.34 -2.10
C MET A 74 20.44 -7.05 -2.66
N SER A 75 20.73 -5.80 -3.06
CA SER A 75 22.07 -5.39 -3.49
C SER A 75 23.10 -5.54 -2.38
N LEU A 76 22.77 -5.15 -1.15
CA LEU A 76 23.64 -5.25 0.02
C LEU A 76 24.03 -6.71 0.31
N TRP A 77 23.12 -7.66 0.08
CA TRP A 77 23.35 -9.08 0.29
C TRP A 77 23.76 -9.86 -0.97
N GLY A 78 24.00 -9.19 -2.10
CA GLY A 78 24.37 -9.86 -3.35
C GLY A 78 23.25 -10.71 -3.96
N ILE A 79 21.99 -10.48 -3.59
CA ILE A 79 20.81 -11.22 -4.05
C ILE A 79 20.35 -10.63 -5.38
N GLN A 80 20.25 -11.48 -6.41
CA GLN A 80 19.89 -11.08 -7.78
C GLN A 80 18.38 -10.91 -8.01
N GLY A 81 17.57 -10.96 -6.96
CA GLY A 81 16.10 -11.00 -7.04
C GLY A 81 15.54 -12.42 -7.17
N GLY A 82 14.30 -12.51 -7.66
CA GLY A 82 13.53 -13.76 -7.80
C GLY A 82 12.32 -13.83 -6.88
N VAL A 83 11.33 -14.64 -7.27
CA VAL A 83 10.05 -14.75 -6.55
C VAL A 83 10.23 -15.25 -5.12
N GLY A 84 11.11 -16.23 -4.88
CA GLY A 84 11.35 -16.77 -3.53
C GLY A 84 11.87 -15.72 -2.55
N TRP A 85 12.86 -14.93 -2.96
CA TRP A 85 13.35 -13.78 -2.17
C TRP A 85 12.30 -12.69 -2.05
N GLY A 86 11.53 -12.45 -3.11
CA GLY A 86 10.39 -11.55 -3.10
C GLY A 86 9.36 -11.89 -2.02
N LEU A 87 8.96 -13.16 -1.93
CA LEU A 87 8.01 -13.65 -0.91
C LEU A 87 8.55 -13.44 0.52
N LEU A 88 9.83 -13.75 0.76
CA LEU A 88 10.45 -13.54 2.07
C LEU A 88 10.44 -12.05 2.46
N PHE A 89 10.85 -11.18 1.53
CA PHE A 89 10.83 -9.74 1.78
C PHE A 89 9.40 -9.22 1.94
N GLY A 90 8.44 -9.76 1.20
CA GLY A 90 7.00 -9.50 1.35
C GLY A 90 6.51 -9.80 2.76
N ALA A 91 6.85 -10.98 3.29
CA ALA A 91 6.49 -11.38 4.66
C ALA A 91 7.12 -10.47 5.72
N VAL A 92 8.40 -10.12 5.57
CA VAL A 92 9.10 -9.20 6.48
C VAL A 92 8.49 -7.79 6.40
N HIS A 93 8.19 -7.32 5.19
CA HIS A 93 7.56 -6.03 4.96
C HIS A 93 6.17 -5.97 5.61
N TRP A 94 5.36 -7.02 5.45
CA TRP A 94 4.09 -7.18 6.14
C TRP A 94 4.26 -7.11 7.67
N LEU A 95 5.19 -7.90 8.23
CA LEU A 95 5.46 -7.89 9.67
C LEU A 95 5.75 -6.48 10.17
N ILE A 96 6.60 -5.72 9.47
CA ILE A 96 6.98 -4.36 9.85
C ILE A 96 5.78 -3.41 9.73
N VAL A 97 5.17 -3.31 8.56
CA VAL A 97 4.09 -2.34 8.28
C VAL A 97 2.87 -2.61 9.15
N MET A 98 2.50 -3.87 9.32
CA MET A 98 1.33 -4.24 10.12
C MET A 98 1.56 -4.13 11.63
N SER A 99 2.81 -4.23 12.09
CA SER A 99 3.17 -3.89 13.46
C SER A 99 3.11 -2.38 13.68
N LEU A 100 3.65 -1.60 12.73
CA LEU A 100 3.61 -0.14 12.77
C LEU A 100 2.18 0.40 12.70
N LEU A 101 1.27 -0.28 11.99
CA LEU A 101 -0.14 0.10 11.92
C LEU A 101 -0.75 0.20 13.33
N GLY A 102 -0.47 -0.75 14.23
CA GLY A 102 -0.99 -0.71 15.60
C GLY A 102 -0.49 0.48 16.43
N VAL A 103 0.68 1.02 16.09
CA VAL A 103 1.29 2.18 16.73
C VAL A 103 0.80 3.49 16.11
N VAL A 104 0.68 3.54 14.78
CA VAL A 104 0.37 4.76 14.02
C VAL A 104 -1.13 5.01 13.93
N ALA A 105 -1.96 3.96 13.83
CA ALA A 105 -3.41 4.10 13.70
C ALA A 105 -4.07 4.92 14.82
N PRO A 106 -3.72 4.77 16.12
CA PRO A 106 -4.24 5.63 17.19
C PRO A 106 -3.92 7.12 17.02
N LEU A 107 -2.88 7.46 16.26
CA LEU A 107 -2.48 8.85 15.99
C LEU A 107 -3.24 9.45 14.80
N HIS A 108 -3.90 8.61 14.00
CA HIS A 108 -4.64 9.03 12.82
C HIS A 108 -5.81 9.96 13.21
N PRO A 109 -5.93 11.19 12.65
CA PRO A 109 -6.96 12.15 13.05
C PRO A 109 -8.39 11.61 12.98
N ALA A 110 -8.73 10.91 11.89
CA ALA A 110 -10.06 10.30 11.72
C ALA A 110 -10.34 9.15 12.71
N VAL A 111 -9.31 8.39 13.14
CA VAL A 111 -9.46 7.37 14.18
C VAL A 111 -9.69 8.04 15.54
N ARG A 112 -8.91 9.09 15.85
CA ARG A 112 -9.06 9.85 17.11
C ARG A 112 -10.41 10.53 17.24
N SER A 113 -10.99 10.99 16.12
CA SER A 113 -12.31 11.60 16.11
C SER A 113 -13.46 10.57 16.06
N GLY A 114 -13.17 9.27 16.08
CA GLY A 114 -14.17 8.21 15.99
C GLY A 114 -14.85 8.08 14.62
N LYS A 115 -14.26 8.65 13.57
CA LYS A 115 -14.77 8.55 12.19
C LYS A 115 -14.27 7.30 11.46
N LEU A 116 -13.12 6.78 11.88
CA LEU A 116 -12.59 5.49 11.41
C LEU A 116 -12.36 4.58 12.60
N GLU A 117 -12.57 3.28 12.40
CA GLU A 117 -12.21 2.29 13.38
C GLU A 117 -10.69 2.18 13.50
N ASN A 118 -10.20 1.81 14.69
CA ASN A 118 -8.79 1.54 14.90
C ASN A 118 -8.50 0.09 14.51
N PRO A 119 -7.74 -0.19 13.43
CA PRO A 119 -7.43 -1.55 13.00
C PRO A 119 -6.64 -2.36 14.06
N GLY A 120 -5.89 -1.67 14.93
CA GLY A 120 -4.95 -2.30 15.85
C GLY A 120 -3.76 -2.95 15.14
N TYR A 121 -2.96 -3.70 15.89
CA TYR A 121 -1.85 -4.47 15.34
C TYR A 121 -2.36 -5.50 14.34
N PHE A 122 -1.72 -5.59 13.17
CA PHE A 122 -2.09 -6.54 12.12
C PHE A 122 -3.55 -6.47 11.65
N ALA A 123 -4.21 -5.31 11.82
CA ALA A 123 -5.64 -5.13 11.54
C ALA A 123 -6.54 -6.14 12.28
N ARG A 124 -6.07 -6.70 13.40
CA ARG A 124 -6.73 -7.81 14.11
C ARG A 124 -8.08 -7.42 14.72
N ARG A 125 -8.33 -6.13 14.95
CA ARG A 125 -9.62 -5.64 15.44
C ARG A 125 -10.71 -5.73 14.38
N GLU A 126 -10.33 -5.80 13.10
CA GLU A 126 -11.25 -5.97 11.98
C GLU A 126 -11.51 -7.46 11.66
N GLY A 127 -10.65 -8.36 12.14
CA GLY A 127 -10.83 -9.81 12.07
C GLY A 127 -9.55 -10.59 11.73
N TRP A 128 -9.64 -11.92 11.74
CA TRP A 128 -8.57 -12.79 11.24
C TRP A 128 -8.46 -12.78 9.72
N SER A 129 -9.58 -12.59 9.02
CA SER A 129 -9.60 -12.50 7.57
C SER A 129 -8.82 -11.30 7.06
N GLU A 130 -8.90 -10.15 7.73
CA GLU A 130 -8.15 -8.93 7.38
C GLU A 130 -6.64 -9.13 7.57
N ALA A 131 -6.24 -9.72 8.70
CA ALA A 131 -4.84 -10.03 8.96
C ALA A 131 -4.25 -11.00 7.93
N ALA A 132 -5.00 -12.04 7.55
CA ALA A 132 -4.59 -12.99 6.52
C ALA A 132 -4.60 -12.37 5.12
N GLY A 133 -5.61 -11.56 4.80
CA GLY A 133 -5.73 -10.83 3.54
C GLY A 133 -4.55 -9.90 3.32
N SER A 134 -4.22 -9.08 4.34
CA SER A 134 -3.07 -8.19 4.29
C SER A 134 -1.74 -8.95 4.15
N LEU A 135 -1.60 -10.15 4.72
CA LEU A 135 -0.40 -10.97 4.50
C LEU A 135 -0.31 -11.41 3.02
N ILE A 136 -1.41 -11.92 2.46
CA ILE A 136 -1.48 -12.33 1.05
C ILE A 136 -1.13 -11.15 0.12
N ASP A 137 -1.67 -9.96 0.41
CA ASP A 137 -1.36 -8.72 -0.30
C ASP A 137 0.15 -8.45 -0.38
N HIS A 138 0.83 -8.50 0.76
CA HIS A 138 2.25 -8.21 0.84
C HIS A 138 3.12 -9.33 0.26
N LEU A 139 2.68 -10.58 0.36
CA LEU A 139 3.33 -11.70 -0.34
C LEU A 139 3.22 -11.52 -1.85
N LEU A 140 2.06 -11.11 -2.36
CA LEU A 140 1.85 -10.83 -3.78
C LEU A 140 2.71 -9.65 -4.24
N PHE A 141 2.74 -8.56 -3.49
CA PHE A 141 3.62 -7.42 -3.73
C PHE A 141 5.08 -7.88 -3.80
N GLY A 142 5.55 -8.62 -2.79
CA GLY A 142 6.91 -9.10 -2.71
C GLY A 142 7.29 -10.04 -3.86
N ALA A 143 6.42 -11.00 -4.19
CA ALA A 143 6.61 -11.92 -5.31
C ALA A 143 6.78 -11.18 -6.64
N ILE A 144 5.92 -10.18 -6.92
CA ILE A 144 5.99 -9.37 -8.13
C ILE A 144 7.25 -8.50 -8.14
N VAL A 145 7.58 -7.82 -7.04
CA VAL A 145 8.77 -6.97 -6.96
C VAL A 145 10.04 -7.81 -7.14
N GLY A 146 10.21 -8.87 -6.34
CA GLY A 146 11.36 -9.76 -6.43
C GLY A 146 11.47 -10.44 -7.80
N GLY A 147 10.35 -10.93 -8.35
CA GLY A 147 10.30 -11.51 -9.69
C GLY A 147 10.71 -10.53 -10.77
N THR A 148 10.16 -9.30 -10.76
CA THR A 148 10.48 -8.24 -11.73
C THR A 148 11.94 -7.84 -11.65
N LEU A 149 12.47 -7.60 -10.45
CA LEU A 149 13.88 -7.31 -10.24
C LEU A 149 14.80 -8.45 -10.73
N GLY A 150 14.41 -9.70 -10.49
CA GLY A 150 15.14 -10.88 -10.95
C GLY A 150 15.13 -11.05 -12.47
N ILE A 151 13.99 -10.81 -13.13
CA ILE A 151 13.89 -10.79 -14.60
C ILE A 151 14.78 -9.68 -15.15
N TYR A 152 14.71 -8.47 -14.57
CA TYR A 152 15.50 -7.33 -15.01
C TYR A 152 17.00 -7.60 -14.90
N HIS A 153 17.44 -8.15 -13.78
CA HIS A 153 18.84 -8.54 -13.56
C HIS A 153 19.33 -9.56 -14.62
N ARG A 154 18.53 -10.60 -14.92
CA ARG A 154 18.91 -11.66 -15.87
C ARG A 154 18.94 -11.22 -17.33
N HIS A 155 17.94 -10.44 -17.76
CA HIS A 155 17.74 -10.19 -19.20
C HIS A 155 18.26 -8.85 -19.66
N MET A 156 18.31 -7.85 -18.77
CA MET A 156 18.71 -6.51 -19.19
C MET A 156 20.21 -6.27 -18.99
N GLY A 157 20.94 -7.09 -18.21
CA GLY A 157 22.42 -7.11 -18.16
C GLY A 157 23.11 -5.77 -17.84
N PHE A 158 22.35 -4.71 -17.58
CA PHE A 158 22.86 -3.37 -17.34
C PHE A 158 23.32 -3.29 -15.90
N SER A 159 24.57 -3.70 -15.67
CA SER A 159 25.39 -3.12 -14.62
C SER A 159 25.63 -1.67 -14.98
N VAL A 160 24.64 -0.80 -14.78
CA VAL A 160 24.94 0.62 -14.85
C VAL A 160 25.87 0.90 -13.67
N PRO A 161 27.11 1.38 -13.90
CA PRO A 161 28.06 1.62 -12.84
C PRO A 161 27.67 2.90 -12.11
N TYR A 162 26.47 2.95 -11.55
CA TYR A 162 26.11 3.99 -10.61
C TYR A 162 26.76 3.63 -9.26
N SER A 163 27.97 4.14 -9.04
CA SER A 163 28.50 4.31 -7.69
C SER A 163 27.60 5.30 -6.94
N PHE A 164 27.53 5.20 -5.61
CA PHE A 164 26.76 6.14 -4.78
C PHE A 164 27.10 7.61 -5.10
N GLU A 165 28.36 7.91 -5.44
CA GLU A 165 28.83 9.23 -5.87
C GLU A 165 28.16 9.77 -7.14
N SER A 166 27.89 8.91 -8.12
CA SER A 166 27.22 9.34 -9.36
C SER A 166 25.75 9.76 -9.16
N TRP A 167 25.14 9.36 -8.04
CA TRP A 167 23.78 9.77 -7.65
C TRP A 167 23.74 11.15 -6.97
N MET A 168 24.86 11.58 -6.40
CA MET A 168 24.99 12.91 -5.78
C MET A 168 25.45 13.98 -6.77
N GLN A 169 25.82 13.60 -8.01
CA GLN A 169 26.14 14.54 -9.07
C GLN A 169 24.81 14.98 -9.74
N PRO A 170 24.38 16.25 -9.57
CA PRO A 170 23.17 16.75 -10.21
C PRO A 170 23.46 16.94 -11.71
N THR A 171 23.33 15.88 -12.49
CA THR A 171 23.30 16.01 -13.94
C THR A 171 21.89 16.47 -14.33
N LEU A 172 21.79 17.67 -14.89
CA LEU A 172 20.54 18.31 -15.32
C LEU A 172 19.88 17.61 -16.53
N GLU A 173 20.50 16.55 -17.05
CA GLU A 173 19.96 15.73 -18.14
C GLU A 173 18.94 14.74 -17.59
N PRO A 174 17.65 14.80 -18.00
CA PRO A 174 16.66 13.83 -17.58
C PRO A 174 17.08 12.46 -18.09
N SER A 175 17.61 11.63 -17.20
CA SER A 175 17.90 10.24 -17.53
C SER A 175 16.64 9.56 -18.08
N ILE A 176 16.79 8.56 -18.94
CA ILE A 176 15.67 7.71 -19.42
C ILE A 176 14.82 7.20 -18.24
N GLY A 177 15.44 7.00 -17.07
CA GLY A 177 14.74 6.67 -15.83
C GLY A 177 13.76 7.73 -15.34
N TYR A 178 14.10 9.01 -15.46
CA TYR A 178 13.21 10.12 -15.15
C TYR A 178 12.00 10.16 -16.09
N LEU A 179 12.22 9.98 -17.40
CA LEU A 179 11.14 9.98 -18.38
C LEU A 179 10.16 8.81 -18.16
N VAL A 180 10.69 7.61 -17.91
CA VAL A 180 9.86 6.43 -17.60
C VAL A 180 9.07 6.63 -16.30
N LEU A 181 9.70 7.20 -15.27
CA LEU A 181 9.01 7.53 -14.01
C LEU A 181 7.86 8.53 -14.24
N VAL A 182 8.10 9.61 -14.99
CA VAL A 182 7.08 10.62 -15.30
C VAL A 182 5.91 10.02 -16.08
N ILE A 183 6.20 9.21 -17.11
CA ILE A 183 5.16 8.52 -17.90
C ILE A 183 4.37 7.57 -17.00
N ALA A 184 5.04 6.77 -16.18
CA ALA A 184 4.39 5.78 -15.34
C ALA A 184 3.51 6.42 -14.25
N LEU A 185 3.97 7.52 -13.63
CA LEU A 185 3.17 8.32 -12.71
C LEU A 185 1.98 8.98 -13.41
N SER A 186 2.14 9.43 -14.66
CA SER A 186 1.06 10.02 -15.45
C SER A 186 -0.02 9.00 -15.82
N VAL A 187 0.37 7.79 -16.26
CA VAL A 187 -0.56 6.70 -16.55
C VAL A 187 -1.28 6.25 -15.29
N LEU A 188 -0.56 6.10 -14.17
CA LEU A 188 -1.14 5.80 -12.88
C LEU A 188 -2.19 6.84 -12.49
N PHE A 189 -1.86 8.13 -12.61
CA PHE A 189 -2.80 9.22 -12.32
C PHE A 189 -4.07 9.10 -13.17
N ILE A 190 -3.94 8.83 -14.47
CA ILE A 190 -5.09 8.65 -15.38
C ILE A 190 -5.95 7.44 -14.98
N VAL A 191 -5.33 6.31 -14.63
CA VAL A 191 -6.05 5.09 -14.20
C VAL A 191 -6.80 5.34 -12.90
N VAL A 192 -6.14 5.95 -11.90
CA VAL A 192 -6.76 6.32 -10.62
C VAL A 192 -7.91 7.31 -10.83
N ALA A 193 -7.71 8.35 -11.64
CA ALA A 193 -8.74 9.31 -12.00
C ALA A 193 -9.93 8.66 -12.73
N THR A 194 -9.69 7.68 -13.60
CA THR A 194 -10.75 6.96 -14.31
C THR A 194 -11.55 6.05 -13.39
N ILE A 195 -10.87 5.29 -12.52
CA ILE A 195 -11.51 4.39 -11.54
C ILE A 195 -12.39 5.19 -10.57
N THR A 196 -11.85 6.29 -10.04
CA THR A 196 -12.56 7.15 -9.07
C THR A 196 -13.78 7.85 -9.67
N THR A 197 -13.72 8.25 -10.95
CA THR A 197 -14.83 8.97 -11.61
C THR A 197 -15.88 8.05 -12.21
N LYS A 198 -15.51 6.87 -12.73
CA LYS A 198 -16.44 5.99 -13.45
C LYS A 198 -17.09 4.90 -12.61
N LEU A 199 -16.44 4.43 -11.54
CA LEU A 199 -16.97 3.30 -10.77
C LEU A 199 -17.85 3.69 -9.58
N GLY A 200 -18.08 4.98 -9.31
CA GLY A 200 -18.89 5.41 -8.16
C GLY A 200 -18.31 4.99 -6.79
N TYR A 201 -17.11 4.40 -6.77
CA TYR A 201 -16.42 3.91 -5.58
C TYR A 201 -16.21 5.00 -4.53
N GLY A 202 -16.15 6.26 -4.97
CA GLY A 202 -16.07 7.42 -4.10
C GLY A 202 -17.32 7.65 -3.25
N ASP A 203 -18.50 7.15 -3.64
CA ASP A 203 -19.77 7.45 -2.97
C ASP A 203 -20.14 6.35 -1.97
N GLU A 204 -19.95 5.07 -2.35
CA GLU A 204 -20.18 3.92 -1.47
C GLU A 204 -19.14 3.85 -0.35
N VAL A 205 -17.86 4.09 -0.65
CA VAL A 205 -16.81 4.13 0.37
C VAL A 205 -16.97 5.35 1.26
N PHE A 206 -17.54 6.46 0.76
CA PHE A 206 -17.93 7.59 1.62
C PHE A 206 -19.05 7.20 2.56
N ALA A 207 -20.13 6.62 2.02
CA ALA A 207 -21.29 6.21 2.79
C ALA A 207 -20.93 5.14 3.84
N ALA A 208 -20.01 4.23 3.52
CA ALA A 208 -19.52 3.23 4.46
C ALA A 208 -18.54 3.80 5.52
N ALA A 209 -17.71 4.78 5.15
CA ALA A 209 -16.72 5.39 6.05
C ALA A 209 -17.32 6.50 6.96
N THR A 210 -18.47 7.05 6.60
CA THR A 210 -19.28 7.89 7.49
C THR A 210 -20.64 7.23 7.67
N PRO A 211 -20.75 6.23 8.58
CA PRO A 211 -22.07 5.77 9.00
C PRO A 211 -22.89 6.99 9.41
N ASP A 212 -24.17 7.01 9.08
CA ASP A 212 -25.07 8.03 9.59
C ASP A 212 -24.97 7.99 11.12
N GLN A 213 -24.37 9.03 11.70
CA GLN A 213 -24.14 9.10 13.14
C GLN A 213 -25.46 9.22 13.90
N ASP A 214 -26.55 9.52 13.21
CA ASP A 214 -27.89 9.51 13.74
C ASP A 214 -28.61 8.17 13.61
N ASP A 215 -28.03 7.20 12.90
CA ASP A 215 -28.54 5.84 12.83
C ASP A 215 -28.53 5.19 14.23
N PRO A 216 -29.69 4.76 14.76
CA PRO A 216 -29.77 4.11 16.07
C PRO A 216 -28.93 2.84 16.15
N ASP A 217 -28.75 2.10 15.05
CA ASP A 217 -27.91 0.90 15.03
C ASP A 217 -26.43 1.24 15.20
N TRP A 218 -25.99 2.36 14.61
CA TRP A 218 -24.64 2.88 14.83
C TRP A 218 -24.43 3.28 16.29
N LYS A 219 -25.40 3.98 16.90
CA LYS A 219 -25.34 4.38 18.32
C LYS A 219 -25.27 3.17 19.24
N ILE A 220 -26.11 2.16 19.01
CA ILE A 220 -26.11 0.89 19.77
C ILE A 220 -24.79 0.14 19.59
N ALA A 221 -24.27 0.05 18.37
CA ALA A 221 -22.98 -0.60 18.11
C ALA A 221 -21.81 0.15 18.75
N ARG A 222 -21.90 1.49 18.87
CA ARG A 222 -20.91 2.30 19.58
C ARG A 222 -20.99 2.08 21.09
N GLU A 223 -22.17 2.14 21.68
CA GLU A 223 -22.38 1.91 23.12
C GLU A 223 -21.88 0.53 23.55
N ARG A 224 -22.24 -0.54 22.82
CA ARG A 224 -21.73 -1.90 23.10
C ARG A 224 -20.20 -2.02 23.07
N ARG A 225 -19.51 -1.13 22.37
CA ARG A 225 -18.04 -1.10 22.31
C ARG A 225 -17.42 -0.25 23.42
N GLU A 226 -18.10 0.80 23.85
CA GLU A 226 -17.67 1.67 24.96
C GLU A 226 -17.94 1.04 26.33
N THR A 227 -18.96 0.19 26.42
CA THR A 227 -19.22 -0.68 27.58
C THR A 227 -18.85 -2.11 27.22
N PRO A 228 -17.56 -2.51 27.27
CA PRO A 228 -17.25 -3.93 27.21
C PRO A 228 -18.05 -4.59 28.32
N GLU A 229 -18.99 -5.47 27.95
CA GLU A 229 -19.64 -6.34 28.92
C GLU A 229 -18.50 -6.97 29.73
N VAL A 230 -18.48 -6.67 31.02
CA VAL A 230 -17.65 -7.40 31.96
C VAL A 230 -18.29 -8.78 32.00
N GLU A 231 -17.97 -9.61 31.01
CA GLU A 231 -18.35 -11.01 30.99
C GLU A 231 -17.78 -11.59 32.29
N GLY A 232 -18.71 -11.97 33.17
CA GLY A 232 -18.41 -12.31 34.56
C GLY A 232 -17.32 -13.36 34.67
N GLU A 233 -16.37 -13.07 35.56
CA GLU A 233 -15.40 -14.01 36.12
C GLU A 233 -16.07 -15.20 36.83
#